data_AF-A0A0A2WLA0-F1
#
_entry.id   AF-A0A0A2WLA0-F1
#
_cell.length_a   1.000
_cell.length_b   1.000
_cell.length_c   1.000
_cell.angle_alpha   90.00
_cell.angle_beta   90.00
_cell.angle_gamma   90.00
#
_symmetry.space_group_name_H-M   'P 1'
#
loop_
_entity.id
_entity.type
_entity.pdbx_description
1 polymer ?
#
loop_
_entity_poly.entity_id
_entity_poly.type
_entity_poly.pdbx_seq_one_letter_code
_entity_poly.pdbx_strand_id
1 'polypeptide(L)'
;MDKDLIPQATSPLATWLCYLENLHSTTIDMGLERISNVALKLDVLKPAPTVFTVAGTNGKGTTCRTLETALMADGYRVGVYSSPHLVRYTERVRIQGKELPEALHTASFAEIEAARGDISLTYFEYGTLSALLLFKQQAVDVVILEVGLGGRLDATNIVDSDVAVVTSIALDHTDWLGPDRESIGREKAGVFRRDNPAVVGEPDMPQTIADVAQEKGAQLLRRGADWDYEVSATSWTFRDASGELKDLPLPLVPQPNAATALAALRASKLNVSENAIRYGIEHATLPGRFQVVSQAPRVILDVAHNPHAAAYLAGRLAALPERGRVLAVIGMLHDKDIAGTLACLSPQVDNWYCAPLEGPRGASAEQLIAHLGEGRTFATVADAWHAAMASATAEDTVLDEFAAIPLVPKPGDSDEPDMLPAATQALPAQPPEGAAEEVRAGAAVPPGLNSGAIPNEGSAGVDEVPVAHEQPKPQPVQEKPKPKPVEKPQPKPAADNQTEQPTKTEKPADKAPTGQAYVVQLGALKNADKVNEIVGKLRGAGFKVYTSPTTPVQGKITRILVGPDASKDKLKSSLGELNSLSGLNGVVMNYSPR
;
A
#
# COMPACT_ATOMS: atom_id res chain seq x y z
N MET A 1 0.26 -31.86 6.82
CA MET A 1 -0.88 -31.97 5.89
C MET A 1 -0.36 -32.39 4.54
N ASP A 2 -1.07 -33.29 3.86
CA ASP A 2 -0.68 -33.79 2.54
C ASP A 2 -0.75 -32.64 1.53
N LYS A 3 0.38 -32.31 0.87
CA LYS A 3 0.49 -31.13 -0.01
C LYS A 3 -0.32 -31.25 -1.31
N ASP A 4 -0.85 -32.43 -1.59
CA ASP A 4 -1.51 -32.77 -2.85
C ASP A 4 -3.05 -32.77 -2.76
N LEU A 5 -3.63 -32.47 -1.58
CA LEU A 5 -5.08 -32.44 -1.40
C LEU A 5 -5.63 -31.02 -1.57
N ILE A 6 -6.40 -30.81 -2.65
CA ILE A 6 -7.08 -29.54 -2.93
C ILE A 6 -8.17 -29.30 -1.87
N PRO A 7 -8.11 -28.20 -1.09
CA PRO A 7 -9.12 -27.89 -0.09
C PRO A 7 -10.52 -27.69 -0.71
N GLN A 8 -11.56 -27.90 0.10
CA GLN A 8 -12.96 -27.77 -0.32
C GLN A 8 -13.61 -26.55 0.34
N ALA A 9 -14.81 -26.16 -0.11
CA ALA A 9 -15.54 -25.01 0.45
C ALA A 9 -15.75 -25.10 1.97
N THR A 10 -15.90 -26.32 2.50
CA THR A 10 -16.08 -26.61 3.93
C THR A 10 -14.77 -26.81 4.70
N SER A 11 -13.62 -26.76 4.03
CA SER A 11 -12.31 -26.85 4.70
C SER A 11 -12.05 -25.59 5.53
N PRO A 12 -11.32 -25.70 6.66
CA PRO A 12 -10.94 -24.54 7.45
C PRO A 12 -10.14 -23.52 6.62
N LEU A 13 -10.27 -22.23 6.96
CA LEU A 13 -9.55 -21.17 6.26
C LEU A 13 -8.03 -21.38 6.32
N ALA A 14 -7.49 -21.80 7.47
CA ALA A 14 -6.07 -22.10 7.62
C ALA A 14 -5.55 -23.16 6.62
N THR A 15 -6.38 -24.17 6.28
CA THR A 15 -6.04 -25.18 5.27
C THR A 15 -5.97 -24.56 3.87
N TRP A 16 -6.90 -23.67 3.54
CA TRP A 16 -6.84 -22.90 2.29
C TRP A 16 -5.61 -22.01 2.22
N LEU A 17 -5.28 -21.28 3.29
CA LEU A 17 -4.10 -20.40 3.30
C LEU A 17 -2.81 -21.21 3.09
N CYS A 18 -2.64 -22.32 3.81
CA CYS A 18 -1.52 -23.24 3.61
C CYS A 18 -1.43 -23.76 2.17
N TYR A 19 -2.56 -24.07 1.53
CA TYR A 19 -2.59 -24.49 0.12
C TYR A 19 -2.14 -23.35 -0.81
N LEU A 20 -2.71 -22.16 -0.66
CA LEU A 20 -2.41 -20.99 -1.51
C LEU A 20 -0.95 -20.55 -1.42
N GLU A 21 -0.31 -20.71 -0.25
CA GLU A 21 1.11 -20.41 -0.04
C GLU A 21 2.05 -21.34 -0.81
N ASN A 22 1.59 -22.55 -1.15
CA ASN A 22 2.37 -23.55 -1.87
C ASN A 22 1.91 -23.75 -3.33
N LEU A 23 0.83 -23.06 -3.75
CA LEU A 23 0.19 -23.27 -5.05
C LEU A 23 1.05 -22.83 -6.24
N HIS A 24 1.74 -21.69 -6.12
CA HIS A 24 2.56 -21.13 -7.21
C HIS A 24 4.04 -21.27 -6.95
N SER A 25 4.83 -21.48 -8.01
CA SER A 25 6.28 -21.70 -7.91
C SER A 25 7.06 -20.49 -7.40
N THR A 26 6.47 -19.30 -7.49
CA THR A 26 7.04 -18.04 -7.01
C THR A 26 6.02 -17.29 -6.17
N THR A 27 6.46 -16.70 -5.06
CA THR A 27 5.59 -15.95 -4.15
C THR A 27 5.03 -14.68 -4.79
N ILE A 28 5.84 -14.01 -5.63
CA ILE A 28 5.46 -12.84 -6.41
C ILE A 28 5.74 -13.14 -7.87
N ASP A 29 4.72 -12.98 -8.72
CA ASP A 29 4.81 -13.15 -10.17
C ASP A 29 3.94 -12.07 -10.83
N MET A 30 4.60 -10.99 -11.26
CA MET A 30 3.91 -9.80 -11.76
C MET A 30 3.41 -10.01 -13.20
N GLY A 31 2.11 -9.88 -13.38
CA GLY A 31 1.45 -10.00 -14.68
C GLY A 31 -0.07 -10.02 -14.52
N LEU A 32 -0.80 -9.55 -15.52
CA LEU A 32 -2.26 -9.48 -15.43
C LEU A 32 -2.98 -10.56 -16.23
N GLU A 33 -2.32 -11.23 -17.17
CA GLU A 33 -2.96 -12.16 -18.10
C GLU A 33 -3.62 -13.36 -17.37
N ARG A 34 -2.89 -14.00 -16.46
CA ARG A 34 -3.35 -15.19 -15.71
C ARG A 34 -4.61 -14.87 -14.90
N ILE A 35 -4.52 -13.87 -14.03
CA ILE A 35 -5.64 -13.44 -13.21
C ILE A 35 -6.81 -12.88 -14.05
N SER A 36 -6.57 -12.11 -15.11
CA SER A 36 -7.64 -11.56 -15.96
C SER A 36 -8.47 -12.66 -16.62
N ASN A 37 -7.82 -13.73 -17.10
CA ASN A 37 -8.52 -14.86 -17.70
C ASN A 37 -9.45 -15.55 -16.71
N VAL A 38 -9.05 -15.68 -15.44
CA VAL A 38 -9.92 -16.25 -14.39
C VAL A 38 -11.01 -15.27 -13.98
N ALA A 39 -10.69 -13.98 -13.85
CA ALA A 39 -11.65 -12.93 -13.52
C ALA A 39 -12.78 -12.82 -14.55
N LEU A 40 -12.47 -12.99 -15.84
CA LEU A 40 -13.46 -13.03 -16.92
C LEU A 40 -14.42 -14.22 -16.77
N LYS A 41 -13.92 -15.41 -16.42
CA LYS A 41 -14.75 -16.59 -16.18
C LYS A 41 -15.68 -16.42 -14.98
N LEU A 42 -15.19 -15.75 -13.93
CA LEU A 42 -15.97 -15.45 -12.72
C LEU A 42 -16.89 -14.22 -12.88
N ASP A 43 -16.73 -13.46 -13.96
CA ASP A 43 -17.42 -12.20 -14.21
C ASP A 43 -17.24 -11.19 -13.07
N VAL A 44 -16.01 -11.02 -12.57
CA VAL A 44 -15.71 -10.17 -11.39
C VAL A 44 -14.95 -8.88 -11.73
N LEU A 45 -14.79 -8.55 -13.01
CA LEU A 45 -14.09 -7.32 -13.45
C LEU A 45 -14.85 -6.04 -13.10
N LYS A 46 -16.16 -6.14 -12.80
CA LYS A 46 -16.98 -5.03 -12.32
C LYS A 46 -17.62 -5.43 -10.97
N PRO A 47 -16.87 -5.34 -9.86
CA PRO A 47 -17.35 -5.79 -8.55
C PRO A 47 -18.42 -4.89 -7.93
N ALA A 48 -18.55 -3.64 -8.42
CA ALA A 48 -19.54 -2.65 -7.98
C ALA A 48 -19.84 -1.61 -9.08
N PRO A 49 -20.92 -0.81 -8.95
CA PRO A 49 -21.18 0.34 -9.80
C PRO A 49 -20.08 1.41 -9.78
N THR A 50 -19.40 1.61 -8.65
CA THR A 50 -18.29 2.56 -8.53
C THR A 50 -17.07 1.91 -7.87
N VAL A 51 -15.88 2.12 -8.44
CA VAL A 51 -14.63 1.56 -7.92
C VAL A 51 -13.57 2.64 -7.72
N PHE A 52 -13.00 2.69 -6.52
CA PHE A 52 -11.77 3.42 -6.21
C PHE A 52 -10.59 2.45 -6.18
N THR A 53 -9.49 2.77 -6.87
CA THR A 53 -8.23 2.02 -6.76
C THR A 53 -7.15 2.92 -6.16
N VAL A 54 -6.57 2.49 -5.04
CA VAL A 54 -5.64 3.28 -4.24
C VAL A 54 -4.24 2.66 -4.28
N ALA A 55 -3.37 3.26 -5.08
CA ALA A 55 -1.94 3.00 -5.12
C ALA A 55 -1.17 3.98 -4.21
N GLY A 56 0.11 3.68 -4.00
CA GLY A 56 0.98 4.50 -3.17
C GLY A 56 2.04 3.68 -2.43
N THR A 57 3.05 4.36 -1.91
CA THR A 57 4.07 3.72 -1.07
C THR A 57 3.51 3.56 0.33
N ASN A 58 3.17 4.67 0.97
CA ASN A 58 2.58 4.72 2.30
C ASN A 58 1.18 5.35 2.24
N GLY A 59 0.35 5.08 3.25
CA GLY A 59 -0.94 5.75 3.43
C GLY A 59 -2.15 5.16 2.71
N LYS A 60 -1.95 4.16 1.83
CA LYS A 60 -3.02 3.45 1.10
C LYS A 60 -4.17 3.01 2.01
N GLY A 61 -3.93 2.10 2.97
CA GLY A 61 -4.96 1.61 3.88
C GLY A 61 -5.71 2.71 4.66
N THR A 62 -5.03 3.77 5.11
CA THR A 62 -5.69 4.89 5.82
C THR A 62 -6.51 5.80 4.90
N THR A 63 -6.08 6.00 3.65
CA THR A 63 -6.89 6.67 2.62
C THR A 63 -8.13 5.83 2.32
N CYS A 64 -7.98 4.51 2.11
CA CYS A 64 -9.10 3.59 1.92
C CYS A 64 -10.08 3.63 3.10
N ARG A 65 -9.58 3.67 4.33
CA ARG A 65 -10.42 3.76 5.54
C ARG A 65 -11.20 5.07 5.61
N THR A 66 -10.59 6.19 5.22
CA THR A 66 -11.28 7.49 5.21
C THR A 66 -12.38 7.54 4.15
N LEU A 67 -12.13 6.97 2.96
CA LEU A 67 -13.15 6.78 1.94
C LEU A 67 -14.29 5.90 2.46
N GLU A 68 -13.96 4.76 3.06
CA GLU A 68 -14.91 3.79 3.61
C GLU A 68 -15.85 4.44 4.65
N THR A 69 -15.31 5.15 5.63
CA THR A 69 -16.10 5.77 6.70
C THR A 69 -17.01 6.88 6.17
N ALA A 70 -16.51 7.74 5.28
CA ALA A 70 -17.30 8.81 4.69
C ALA A 70 -18.45 8.28 3.82
N LEU A 71 -18.17 7.28 2.96
CA LEU A 71 -19.18 6.69 2.08
C LEU A 71 -20.26 5.94 2.85
N MET A 72 -19.89 5.18 3.89
CA MET A 72 -20.87 4.51 4.75
C MET A 72 -21.75 5.51 5.53
N ALA A 73 -21.18 6.65 5.95
CA ALA A 73 -21.93 7.69 6.64
C ALA A 73 -23.00 8.35 5.75
N ASP A 74 -22.82 8.31 4.43
CA ASP A 74 -23.80 8.77 3.44
C ASP A 74 -24.71 7.65 2.92
N GLY A 75 -24.65 6.46 3.53
CA GLY A 75 -25.58 5.35 3.28
C GLY A 75 -25.19 4.40 2.14
N TYR A 76 -24.03 4.57 1.50
CA TYR A 76 -23.55 3.63 0.49
C TYR A 76 -23.18 2.28 1.13
N ARG A 77 -23.44 1.19 0.41
CA ARG A 77 -22.89 -0.13 0.72
C ARG A 77 -21.46 -0.20 0.21
N VAL A 78 -20.48 -0.33 1.11
CA VAL A 78 -19.06 -0.24 0.77
C VAL A 78 -18.35 -1.56 1.02
N GLY A 79 -17.57 -2.01 0.02
CA GLY A 79 -16.59 -3.08 0.14
C GLY A 79 -15.16 -2.53 0.10
N VAL A 80 -14.27 -3.01 0.95
CA VAL A 80 -12.85 -2.63 0.95
C VAL A 80 -11.96 -3.86 0.88
N TYR A 81 -11.06 -3.87 -0.09
CA TYR A 81 -9.95 -4.81 -0.14
C TYR A 81 -8.69 -4.09 0.34
N SER A 82 -8.05 -4.63 1.39
CA SER A 82 -6.81 -4.11 1.96
C SER A 82 -5.74 -5.19 2.11
N SER A 83 -4.49 -4.77 2.07
CA SER A 83 -3.36 -5.68 2.32
C SER A 83 -2.11 -4.93 2.81
N PRO A 84 -1.22 -5.60 3.56
CA PRO A 84 -1.39 -6.91 4.20
C PRO A 84 -2.39 -6.89 5.39
N HIS A 85 -2.40 -7.92 6.25
CA HIS A 85 -3.26 -8.02 7.44
C HIS A 85 -2.41 -8.20 8.70
N LEU A 86 -2.85 -7.68 9.85
CA LEU A 86 -2.10 -7.74 11.10
C LEU A 86 -2.14 -9.13 11.74
N VAL A 87 -3.34 -9.66 11.97
CA VAL A 87 -3.54 -10.92 12.71
C VAL A 87 -4.32 -11.93 11.89
N ARG A 88 -5.45 -11.53 11.29
CA ARG A 88 -6.36 -12.44 10.59
C ARG A 88 -6.44 -12.13 9.11
N TYR A 89 -6.44 -13.17 8.27
CA TYR A 89 -6.62 -13.01 6.82
C TYR A 89 -7.93 -12.28 6.46
N THR A 90 -8.99 -12.49 7.25
CA THR A 90 -10.31 -11.87 7.09
C THR A 90 -10.29 -10.35 7.15
N GLU A 91 -9.27 -9.73 7.77
CA GLU A 91 -9.06 -8.27 7.77
C GLU A 91 -8.96 -7.68 6.35
N ARG A 92 -8.52 -8.49 5.38
CA ARG A 92 -8.31 -8.06 3.99
C ARG A 92 -9.60 -7.70 3.27
N VAL A 93 -10.74 -8.25 3.67
CA VAL A 93 -12.03 -8.00 3.01
C VAL A 93 -13.02 -7.50 4.04
N ARG A 94 -13.39 -6.22 3.92
CA ARG A 94 -14.43 -5.61 4.75
C ARG A 94 -15.64 -5.24 3.92
N ILE A 95 -16.82 -5.45 4.47
CA ILE A 95 -18.08 -4.96 3.93
C ILE A 95 -18.86 -4.29 5.04
N GLN A 96 -19.34 -3.07 4.81
CA GLN A 96 -19.93 -2.24 5.85
C GLN A 96 -19.05 -2.13 7.10
N GLY A 97 -17.74 -1.95 6.91
CA GLY A 97 -16.77 -1.77 7.99
C GLY A 97 -16.40 -3.04 8.77
N LYS A 98 -16.95 -4.21 8.40
CA LYS A 98 -16.76 -5.48 9.14
C LYS A 98 -16.10 -6.55 8.28
N GLU A 99 -15.27 -7.37 8.93
CA GLU A 99 -14.74 -8.60 8.34
C GLU A 99 -15.88 -9.58 8.02
N LEU A 100 -15.66 -10.43 7.01
CA LEU A 100 -16.59 -11.49 6.66
C LEU A 100 -16.26 -12.78 7.42
N PRO A 101 -17.27 -13.65 7.68
CA PRO A 101 -17.03 -14.98 8.23
C PRO A 101 -16.07 -15.78 7.36
N GLU A 102 -15.19 -16.57 7.98
CA GLU A 102 -14.22 -17.43 7.30
C GLU A 102 -14.86 -18.34 6.25
N ALA A 103 -16.06 -18.85 6.53
CA ALA A 103 -16.81 -19.71 5.60
C ALA A 103 -17.13 -19.04 4.26
N LEU A 104 -17.29 -17.71 4.22
CA LEU A 104 -17.47 -16.99 2.95
C LEU A 104 -16.15 -16.93 2.16
N HIS A 105 -15.01 -16.77 2.85
CA HIS A 105 -13.71 -16.83 2.21
C HIS A 105 -13.43 -18.21 1.63
N THR A 106 -13.67 -19.29 2.39
CA THR A 106 -13.42 -20.65 1.90
C THR A 106 -14.38 -21.05 0.77
N ALA A 107 -15.63 -20.59 0.82
CA ALA A 107 -16.58 -20.75 -0.29
C ALA A 107 -16.10 -20.04 -1.57
N SER A 108 -15.71 -18.76 -1.46
CA SER A 108 -15.18 -18.02 -2.61
C SER A 108 -13.87 -18.61 -3.15
N PHE A 109 -12.99 -19.14 -2.29
CA PHE A 109 -11.80 -19.85 -2.74
C PHE A 109 -12.14 -21.12 -3.53
N ALA A 110 -13.11 -21.91 -3.08
CA ALA A 110 -13.55 -23.09 -3.81
C ALA A 110 -14.14 -22.74 -5.20
N GLU A 111 -14.88 -21.63 -5.31
CA GLU A 111 -15.39 -21.14 -6.60
C GLU A 111 -14.25 -20.76 -7.56
N ILE A 112 -13.22 -20.08 -7.05
CA ILE A 112 -12.04 -19.70 -7.85
C ILE A 112 -11.25 -20.95 -8.26
N GLU A 113 -11.12 -21.94 -7.38
CA GLU A 113 -10.44 -23.20 -7.67
C GLU A 113 -11.10 -23.92 -8.85
N ALA A 114 -12.43 -23.99 -8.83
CA ALA A 114 -13.20 -24.55 -9.93
C ALA A 114 -13.06 -23.74 -11.22
N ALA A 115 -13.03 -22.41 -11.13
CA ALA A 115 -12.98 -21.52 -12.30
C ALA A 115 -11.60 -21.42 -12.95
N ARG A 116 -10.52 -21.47 -12.16
CA ARG A 116 -9.15 -21.28 -12.67
C ARG A 116 -8.71 -22.42 -13.58
N GLY A 117 -9.18 -23.65 -13.33
CA GLY A 117 -8.71 -24.85 -14.03
C GLY A 117 -7.18 -24.98 -13.90
N ASP A 118 -6.48 -25.13 -15.02
CA ASP A 118 -5.03 -25.29 -15.04
C ASP A 118 -4.26 -23.95 -14.92
N ILE A 119 -4.95 -22.81 -14.86
CA ILE A 119 -4.29 -21.50 -14.73
C ILE A 119 -3.72 -21.38 -13.31
N SER A 120 -2.40 -21.23 -13.22
CA SER A 120 -1.72 -20.97 -11.95
C SER A 120 -1.94 -19.52 -11.49
N LEU A 121 -2.20 -19.35 -10.20
CA LEU A 121 -2.42 -18.07 -9.53
C LEU A 121 -1.50 -17.97 -8.31
N THR A 122 -0.87 -16.82 -8.13
CA THR A 122 -0.17 -16.47 -6.89
C THR A 122 -1.18 -16.34 -5.73
N TYR A 123 -0.66 -16.40 -4.50
CA TYR A 123 -1.45 -16.12 -3.29
C TYR A 123 -2.21 -14.79 -3.38
N PHE A 124 -1.56 -13.74 -3.89
CA PHE A 124 -2.17 -12.41 -3.98
C PHE A 124 -3.22 -12.31 -5.09
N GLU A 125 -2.99 -12.92 -6.25
CA GLU A 125 -3.99 -12.98 -7.33
C GLU A 125 -5.25 -13.72 -6.87
N TYR A 126 -5.07 -14.85 -6.17
CA TYR A 126 -6.16 -15.66 -5.64
C TYR A 126 -6.98 -14.89 -4.59
N GLY A 127 -6.30 -14.25 -3.63
CA GLY A 127 -6.95 -13.40 -2.63
C GLY A 127 -7.70 -12.21 -3.24
N THR A 128 -7.16 -11.63 -4.31
CA THR A 128 -7.80 -10.53 -5.03
C THR A 128 -9.08 -11.00 -5.73
N LEU A 129 -9.04 -12.12 -6.46
CA LEU A 129 -10.24 -12.70 -7.07
C LEU A 129 -11.32 -13.02 -6.02
N SER A 130 -10.93 -13.55 -4.86
CA SER A 130 -11.85 -13.83 -3.75
C SER A 130 -12.51 -12.55 -3.24
N ALA A 131 -11.75 -11.48 -3.03
CA ALA A 131 -12.30 -10.20 -2.63
C ALA A 131 -13.32 -9.66 -3.66
N LEU A 132 -12.97 -9.67 -4.94
CA LEU A 132 -13.85 -9.20 -6.02
C LEU A 132 -15.15 -10.01 -6.11
N LEU A 133 -15.05 -11.35 -5.98
CA LEU A 133 -16.19 -12.25 -5.97
C LEU A 133 -17.10 -11.97 -4.77
N LEU A 134 -16.52 -11.81 -3.58
CA LEU A 134 -17.26 -11.49 -2.36
C LEU A 134 -17.98 -10.14 -2.46
N PHE A 135 -17.35 -9.10 -3.00
CA PHE A 135 -18.01 -7.81 -3.22
C PHE A 135 -19.20 -7.92 -4.18
N LYS A 136 -19.02 -8.63 -5.31
CA LYS A 136 -20.08 -8.86 -6.28
C LYS A 136 -21.27 -9.61 -5.64
N GLN A 137 -21.00 -10.69 -4.90
CA GLN A 137 -22.02 -11.49 -4.23
C GLN A 137 -22.79 -10.70 -3.16
N GLN A 138 -22.13 -9.74 -2.52
CA GLN A 138 -22.69 -8.93 -1.44
C GLN A 138 -23.37 -7.64 -1.93
N ALA A 139 -23.41 -7.41 -3.25
CA ALA A 139 -24.08 -6.29 -3.91
C ALA A 139 -23.75 -4.95 -3.23
N VAL A 140 -22.46 -4.61 -3.21
CA VAL A 140 -21.99 -3.31 -2.71
C VAL A 140 -22.11 -2.24 -3.80
N ASP A 141 -22.37 -1.00 -3.39
CA ASP A 141 -22.49 0.16 -4.28
C ASP A 141 -21.12 0.70 -4.69
N VAL A 142 -20.17 0.64 -3.75
CA VAL A 142 -18.79 1.13 -3.94
C VAL A 142 -17.79 0.09 -3.49
N VAL A 143 -16.76 -0.14 -4.30
CA VAL A 143 -15.58 -0.94 -3.93
C VAL A 143 -14.35 -0.06 -3.86
N ILE A 144 -13.55 -0.25 -2.82
CA ILE A 144 -12.26 0.41 -2.63
C ILE A 144 -11.17 -0.67 -2.64
N LEU A 145 -10.28 -0.62 -3.63
CA LEU A 145 -9.20 -1.57 -3.83
C LEU A 145 -7.87 -0.93 -3.44
N GLU A 146 -7.27 -1.38 -2.34
CA GLU A 146 -5.86 -1.11 -2.06
C GLU A 146 -4.96 -1.99 -2.94
N VAL A 147 -4.09 -1.33 -3.69
CA VAL A 147 -3.05 -2.00 -4.51
C VAL A 147 -2.05 -2.69 -3.60
N GLY A 148 -1.71 -3.95 -3.89
CA GLY A 148 -0.74 -4.71 -3.12
C GLY A 148 0.69 -4.20 -3.30
N LEU A 149 1.18 -4.20 -4.55
CA LEU A 149 2.53 -3.82 -4.90
C LEU A 149 2.57 -3.06 -6.24
N GLY A 150 3.23 -1.90 -6.25
CA GLY A 150 3.37 -1.11 -7.48
C GLY A 150 2.04 -0.51 -7.92
N GLY A 151 1.44 -1.07 -8.98
CA GLY A 151 0.18 -0.63 -9.57
C GLY A 151 -0.06 -1.25 -10.94
N ARG A 152 0.82 -0.96 -11.91
CA ARG A 152 0.67 -1.36 -13.32
C ARG A 152 0.41 -2.85 -13.51
N LEU A 153 1.13 -3.70 -12.78
CA LEU A 153 1.05 -5.17 -12.86
C LEU A 153 0.42 -5.80 -11.60
N ASP A 154 -0.20 -5.01 -10.75
CA ASP A 154 -0.86 -5.51 -9.54
C ASP A 154 -2.18 -6.19 -9.88
N ALA A 155 -2.52 -7.26 -9.15
CA ALA A 155 -3.75 -8.02 -9.33
C ALA A 155 -5.01 -7.13 -9.28
N THR A 156 -5.04 -6.07 -8.46
CA THR A 156 -6.21 -5.17 -8.39
C THR A 156 -6.39 -4.36 -9.67
N ASN A 157 -5.34 -4.22 -10.48
CA ASN A 157 -5.34 -3.41 -11.70
C ASN A 157 -6.05 -4.07 -12.89
N ILE A 158 -6.60 -5.28 -12.72
CA ILE A 158 -7.54 -5.86 -13.69
C ILE A 158 -8.89 -5.14 -13.70
N VAL A 159 -9.23 -4.42 -12.62
CA VAL A 159 -10.49 -3.68 -12.50
C VAL A 159 -10.31 -2.26 -13.02
N ASP A 160 -11.20 -1.84 -13.90
CA ASP A 160 -11.24 -0.45 -14.37
C ASP A 160 -11.90 0.44 -13.31
N SER A 161 -11.06 1.22 -12.62
CA SER A 161 -11.52 2.13 -11.56
C SER A 161 -12.13 3.42 -12.11
N ASP A 162 -13.21 3.89 -11.48
CA ASP A 162 -13.81 5.20 -11.73
C ASP A 162 -12.96 6.34 -11.17
N VAL A 163 -12.24 6.11 -10.07
CA VAL A 163 -11.26 7.04 -9.52
C VAL A 163 -10.00 6.27 -9.12
N ALA A 164 -8.86 6.70 -9.65
CA ALA A 164 -7.57 6.15 -9.29
C ALA A 164 -6.80 7.14 -8.39
N VAL A 165 -6.13 6.63 -7.37
CA VAL A 165 -5.44 7.43 -6.36
C VAL A 165 -3.98 6.98 -6.24
N VAL A 166 -3.05 7.93 -6.15
CA VAL A 166 -1.67 7.70 -5.70
C VAL A 166 -1.46 8.52 -4.42
N THR A 167 -1.33 7.84 -3.28
CA THR A 167 -1.22 8.52 -1.97
C THR A 167 0.13 9.21 -1.77
N SER A 168 1.23 8.47 -1.92
CA SER A 168 2.60 8.98 -1.80
C SER A 168 3.61 8.15 -2.59
N ILE A 169 4.76 8.75 -2.88
CA ILE A 169 5.92 8.11 -3.51
C ILE A 169 7.10 8.16 -2.53
N ALA A 170 7.69 7.01 -2.27
CA ALA A 170 8.95 6.88 -1.54
C ALA A 170 9.65 5.60 -1.99
N LEU A 171 10.92 5.44 -1.60
CA LEU A 171 11.66 4.22 -1.88
C LEU A 171 11.15 3.08 -0.99
N ASP A 172 10.55 2.08 -1.63
CA ASP A 172 10.21 0.79 -1.06
C ASP A 172 10.04 -0.20 -2.22
N HIS A 173 10.31 -1.49 -1.98
CA HIS A 173 10.21 -2.54 -3.00
C HIS A 173 11.01 -2.26 -4.28
N THR A 174 12.20 -1.68 -4.13
CA THR A 174 13.06 -1.24 -5.26
C THR A 174 13.48 -2.38 -6.19
N ASP A 175 13.54 -3.61 -5.68
CA ASP A 175 13.79 -4.82 -6.46
C ASP A 175 12.76 -5.05 -7.58
N TRP A 176 11.53 -4.59 -7.38
CA TRP A 176 10.41 -4.79 -8.31
C TRP A 176 10.05 -3.51 -9.07
N LEU A 177 10.12 -2.37 -8.40
CA LEU A 177 9.58 -1.10 -8.90
C LEU A 177 10.65 -0.17 -9.48
N GLY A 178 11.93 -0.52 -9.31
CA GLY A 178 13.07 0.29 -9.70
C GLY A 178 13.66 1.11 -8.55
N PRO A 179 14.85 1.70 -8.75
CA PRO A 179 15.67 2.24 -7.66
C PRO A 179 15.31 3.68 -7.25
N ASP A 180 14.37 4.34 -7.93
CA ASP A 180 14.15 5.77 -7.79
C ASP A 180 12.65 6.16 -7.80
N ARG A 181 12.37 7.40 -7.39
CA ARG A 181 10.99 7.92 -7.30
C ARG A 181 10.28 7.92 -8.67
N GLU A 182 11.01 8.08 -9.78
CA GLU A 182 10.44 8.11 -11.12
C GLU A 182 9.98 6.73 -11.59
N SER A 183 10.83 5.70 -11.44
CA SER A 183 10.46 4.31 -11.74
C SER A 183 9.28 3.84 -10.88
N ILE A 184 9.31 4.15 -9.59
CA ILE A 184 8.20 3.85 -8.65
C ILE A 184 6.92 4.62 -9.02
N GLY A 185 7.05 5.89 -9.38
CA GLY A 185 5.93 6.75 -9.81
C GLY A 185 5.24 6.20 -11.05
N ARG A 186 6.02 5.82 -12.07
CA ARG A 186 5.51 5.20 -13.31
C ARG A 186 4.72 3.92 -13.04
N GLU A 187 5.24 3.03 -12.20
CA GLU A 187 4.56 1.78 -11.84
C GLU A 187 3.23 2.04 -11.11
N LYS A 188 3.20 2.99 -10.17
CA LYS A 188 1.97 3.35 -9.44
C LYS A 188 0.93 4.03 -10.32
N ALA A 189 1.34 4.95 -11.20
CA ALA A 189 0.46 5.59 -12.18
C ALA A 189 -0.16 4.61 -13.17
N GLY A 190 0.35 3.38 -13.24
CA GLY A 190 -0.25 2.26 -13.98
C GLY A 190 -1.71 1.95 -13.61
N VAL A 191 -2.23 2.43 -12.47
CA VAL A 191 -3.66 2.29 -12.12
C VAL A 191 -4.58 3.32 -12.78
N PHE A 192 -4.05 4.36 -13.41
CA PHE A 192 -4.89 5.39 -14.04
C PHE A 192 -5.73 4.82 -15.20
N ARG A 193 -6.86 5.48 -15.48
CA ARG A 193 -7.81 5.10 -16.53
C ARG A 193 -8.18 6.30 -17.39
N ARG A 194 -8.43 6.04 -18.68
CA ARG A 194 -8.79 7.07 -19.66
C ARG A 194 -10.08 7.76 -19.24
N ASP A 195 -10.10 9.08 -19.38
CA ASP A 195 -11.23 9.97 -19.04
C ASP A 195 -11.66 9.96 -17.56
N ASN A 196 -10.97 9.22 -16.68
CA ASN A 196 -11.29 9.13 -15.25
C ASN A 196 -10.30 9.95 -14.41
N PRO A 197 -10.73 10.45 -13.23
CA PRO A 197 -9.86 11.12 -12.28
C PRO A 197 -8.67 10.28 -11.82
N ALA A 198 -7.50 10.92 -11.82
CA ALA A 198 -6.23 10.43 -11.30
C ALA A 198 -5.75 11.38 -10.20
N VAL A 199 -6.11 11.08 -8.95
CA VAL A 199 -5.81 11.92 -7.79
C VAL A 199 -4.44 11.58 -7.22
N VAL A 200 -3.59 12.59 -7.06
CA VAL A 200 -2.22 12.41 -6.56
C VAL A 200 -2.01 13.24 -5.29
N GLY A 201 -1.83 12.55 -4.17
CA GLY A 201 -1.57 13.12 -2.85
C GLY A 201 -0.09 13.41 -2.54
N GLU A 202 0.81 12.93 -3.41
CA GLU A 202 2.24 13.18 -3.32
C GLU A 202 2.54 14.66 -3.63
N PRO A 203 3.04 15.45 -2.67
CA PRO A 203 3.36 16.86 -2.91
C PRO A 203 4.59 17.04 -3.81
N ASP A 204 5.57 16.14 -3.75
CA ASP A 204 6.76 16.14 -4.62
C ASP A 204 6.59 15.10 -5.74
N MET A 205 5.58 15.31 -6.59
CA MET A 205 5.15 14.33 -7.58
C MET A 205 6.22 14.10 -8.67
N PRO A 206 6.69 12.85 -8.88
CA PRO A 206 7.58 12.50 -10.00
C PRO A 206 6.95 12.80 -11.37
N GLN A 207 7.76 13.23 -12.34
CA GLN A 207 7.28 13.63 -13.66
C GLN A 207 6.63 12.47 -14.42
N THR A 208 7.14 11.26 -14.24
CA THR A 208 6.59 10.03 -14.83
C THR A 208 5.12 9.78 -14.52
N ILE A 209 4.60 10.27 -13.38
CA ILE A 209 3.17 10.16 -13.06
C ILE A 209 2.34 11.00 -14.05
N ALA A 210 2.79 12.21 -14.35
CA ALA A 210 2.15 13.07 -15.33
C ALA A 210 2.25 12.49 -16.74
N ASP A 211 3.41 11.93 -17.10
CA ASP A 211 3.61 11.28 -18.39
C ASP A 211 2.62 10.12 -18.59
N VAL A 212 2.49 9.23 -17.59
CA VAL A 212 1.54 8.11 -17.66
C VAL A 212 0.08 8.59 -17.69
N ALA A 213 -0.26 9.63 -16.92
CA ALA A 213 -1.59 10.23 -16.97
C ALA A 213 -1.91 10.74 -18.39
N GLN A 214 -0.95 11.40 -19.04
CA GLN A 214 -1.09 11.86 -20.42
C GLN A 214 -1.18 10.69 -21.41
N GLU A 215 -0.31 9.69 -21.30
CA GLU A 215 -0.31 8.47 -22.13
C GLU A 215 -1.68 7.77 -22.09
N LYS A 216 -2.30 7.73 -20.90
CA LYS A 216 -3.61 7.11 -20.68
C LYS A 216 -4.80 8.01 -20.93
N GLY A 217 -4.59 9.33 -21.08
CA GLY A 217 -5.68 10.31 -21.14
C GLY A 217 -6.49 10.40 -19.84
N ALA A 218 -5.83 10.24 -18.69
CA ALA A 218 -6.46 10.37 -17.37
C ALA A 218 -6.53 11.84 -16.92
N GLN A 219 -7.53 12.19 -16.11
CA GLN A 219 -7.71 13.54 -15.59
C GLN A 219 -6.87 13.72 -14.31
N LEU A 220 -5.65 14.22 -14.46
CA LEU A 220 -4.70 14.35 -13.36
C LEU A 220 -5.10 15.49 -12.40
N LEU A 221 -5.20 15.18 -11.10
CA LEU A 221 -5.56 16.11 -10.02
C LEU A 221 -4.52 16.05 -8.89
N ARG A 222 -3.63 17.04 -8.82
CA ARG A 222 -2.44 17.03 -7.97
C ARG A 222 -2.57 17.92 -6.76
N ARG A 223 -2.06 17.43 -5.64
CA ARG A 223 -1.80 18.25 -4.46
C ARG A 223 -0.84 19.40 -4.81
N GLY A 224 -1.16 20.61 -4.33
CA GLY A 224 -0.36 21.82 -4.55
C GLY A 224 -0.56 22.47 -5.92
N ALA A 225 -1.44 21.93 -6.77
CA ALA A 225 -1.80 22.53 -8.06
C ALA A 225 -3.32 22.55 -8.30
N ASP A 226 -3.98 21.40 -8.19
CA ASP A 226 -5.40 21.23 -8.49
C ASP A 226 -6.26 21.20 -7.20
N TRP A 227 -5.64 20.77 -6.10
CA TRP A 227 -6.21 20.82 -4.75
C TRP A 227 -5.10 20.99 -3.71
N ASP A 228 -5.43 21.48 -2.52
CA ASP A 228 -4.50 21.55 -1.39
C ASP A 228 -5.23 21.60 -0.04
N TYR A 229 -4.47 21.56 1.05
CA TYR A 229 -5.00 21.73 2.39
C TYR A 229 -4.07 22.51 3.33
N GLU A 230 -4.67 23.16 4.33
CA GLU A 230 -3.97 23.84 5.41
C GLU A 230 -4.46 23.35 6.76
N VAL A 231 -3.53 23.15 7.69
CA VAL A 231 -3.81 22.62 9.04
C VAL A 231 -3.57 23.71 10.06
N SER A 232 -4.52 23.88 10.97
CA SER A 232 -4.39 24.71 12.17
C SER A 232 -4.26 23.81 13.41
N ALA A 233 -4.18 24.40 14.61
CA ALA A 233 -4.06 23.63 15.85
C ALA A 233 -5.29 22.76 16.17
N THR A 234 -6.49 23.14 15.69
CA THR A 234 -7.76 22.49 16.08
C THR A 234 -8.60 22.01 14.90
N SER A 235 -8.31 22.47 13.68
CA SER A 235 -9.05 22.11 12.47
C SER A 235 -8.16 22.21 11.23
N TRP A 236 -8.70 21.84 10.07
CA TRP A 236 -8.02 22.06 8.79
C TRP A 236 -9.00 22.50 7.70
N THR A 237 -8.47 23.06 6.62
CA THR A 237 -9.23 23.52 5.46
C THR A 237 -8.75 22.78 4.22
N PHE A 238 -9.68 22.28 3.41
CA PHE A 238 -9.41 21.69 2.10
C PHE A 238 -9.88 22.63 0.99
N ARG A 239 -9.15 22.69 -0.13
CA ARG A 239 -9.47 23.51 -1.29
C ARG A 239 -9.28 22.76 -2.60
N ASP A 240 -10.23 22.90 -3.51
CA ASP A 240 -10.14 22.43 -4.89
C ASP A 240 -10.90 23.35 -5.85
N ALA A 241 -11.02 22.95 -7.13
CA ALA A 241 -11.77 23.69 -8.14
C ALA A 241 -13.27 23.86 -7.82
N SER A 242 -13.83 23.05 -6.92
CA SER A 242 -15.23 23.10 -6.49
C SER A 242 -15.44 23.94 -5.23
N GLY A 243 -14.39 24.56 -4.69
CA GLY A 243 -14.43 25.48 -3.55
C GLY A 243 -13.66 25.01 -2.32
N GLU A 244 -14.02 25.55 -1.15
CA GLU A 244 -13.34 25.29 0.12
C GLU A 244 -14.25 24.55 1.11
N LEU A 245 -13.69 23.61 1.86
CA LEU A 245 -14.31 23.02 3.05
C LEU A 245 -13.48 23.42 4.26
N LYS A 246 -14.04 24.32 5.08
CA LYS A 246 -13.39 24.90 6.27
C LYS A 246 -13.75 24.13 7.53
N ASP A 247 -12.94 24.32 8.57
CA ASP A 247 -13.19 23.81 9.91
C ASP A 247 -13.42 22.29 9.91
N LEU A 248 -12.71 21.55 9.06
CA LEU A 248 -12.75 20.10 9.05
C LEU A 248 -12.10 19.57 10.34
N PRO A 249 -12.64 18.50 10.95
CA PRO A 249 -12.08 17.91 12.15
C PRO A 249 -10.70 17.33 11.87
N LEU A 250 -9.77 17.43 12.82
CA LEU A 250 -8.47 16.78 12.69
C LEU A 250 -8.63 15.25 12.62
N PRO A 251 -8.04 14.58 11.62
CA PRO A 251 -8.18 13.15 11.45
C PRO A 251 -7.36 12.36 12.48
N LEU A 252 -7.82 11.16 12.80
CA LEU A 252 -7.06 10.18 13.60
C LEU A 252 -6.06 9.39 12.72
N VAL A 253 -6.25 9.38 11.41
CA VAL A 253 -5.28 8.91 10.40
C VAL A 253 -4.32 10.02 9.97
N PRO A 254 -3.23 9.72 9.24
CA PRO A 254 -2.34 10.77 8.75
C PRO A 254 -3.06 11.82 7.90
N GLN A 255 -2.85 13.08 8.25
CA GLN A 255 -3.46 14.24 7.57
C GLN A 255 -3.36 14.20 6.04
N PRO A 256 -2.21 13.89 5.40
CA PRO A 256 -2.13 13.85 3.94
C PRO A 256 -3.08 12.81 3.33
N ASN A 257 -3.31 11.70 4.04
CA ASN A 257 -4.12 10.58 3.56
C ASN A 257 -5.61 10.92 3.62
N ALA A 258 -6.05 11.65 4.66
CA ALA A 258 -7.41 12.17 4.77
C ALA A 258 -7.72 13.22 3.69
N ALA A 259 -6.78 14.14 3.44
CA ALA A 259 -6.91 15.13 2.36
C ALA A 259 -6.97 14.46 0.98
N THR A 260 -6.14 13.44 0.75
CA THR A 260 -6.16 12.66 -0.50
C THR A 260 -7.49 11.91 -0.69
N ALA A 261 -8.04 11.32 0.39
CA ALA A 261 -9.35 10.68 0.35
C ALA A 261 -10.45 11.69 0.01
N LEU A 262 -10.42 12.89 0.61
CA LEU A 262 -11.38 13.96 0.32
C LEU A 262 -11.29 14.41 -1.15
N ALA A 263 -10.07 14.60 -1.68
CA ALA A 263 -9.87 14.91 -3.10
C ALA A 263 -10.46 13.82 -4.01
N ALA A 264 -10.26 12.54 -3.67
CA ALA A 264 -10.83 11.42 -4.41
C ALA A 264 -12.37 11.38 -4.34
N LEU A 265 -12.97 11.62 -3.18
CA LEU A 265 -14.44 11.70 -3.05
C LEU A 265 -15.02 12.82 -3.90
N ARG A 266 -14.42 14.01 -3.84
CA ARG A 266 -14.90 15.19 -4.58
C ARG A 266 -14.68 15.09 -6.08
N ALA A 267 -13.65 14.36 -6.52
CA ALA A 267 -13.43 14.05 -7.92
C ALA A 267 -14.36 12.94 -8.45
N SER A 268 -14.96 12.14 -7.56
CA SER A 268 -15.88 11.08 -7.95
C SER A 268 -17.24 11.62 -8.42
N LYS A 269 -18.04 10.77 -9.06
CA LYS A 269 -19.42 11.10 -9.45
C LYS A 269 -20.44 10.85 -8.33
N LEU A 270 -19.98 10.46 -7.14
CA LEU A 270 -20.84 10.18 -6.01
C LEU A 270 -21.31 11.49 -5.38
N ASN A 271 -22.58 11.51 -4.99
CA ASN A 271 -23.09 12.59 -4.14
C ASN A 271 -22.81 12.18 -2.70
N VAL A 272 -21.85 12.86 -2.04
CA VAL A 272 -21.49 12.63 -0.64
C VAL A 272 -21.70 13.93 0.13
N SER A 273 -22.55 13.91 1.15
CA SER A 273 -22.83 15.12 1.93
C SER A 273 -21.60 15.60 2.70
N GLU A 274 -21.51 16.91 2.94
CA GLU A 274 -20.45 17.49 3.77
C GLU A 274 -20.47 16.90 5.19
N ASN A 275 -21.65 16.59 5.74
CA ASN A 275 -21.78 15.94 7.03
C ASN A 275 -21.15 14.54 7.04
N ALA A 276 -21.36 13.74 5.99
CA ALA A 276 -20.74 12.44 5.86
C ALA A 276 -19.22 12.54 5.69
N ILE A 277 -18.72 13.54 4.96
CA ILE A 277 -17.29 13.84 4.84
C ILE A 277 -16.69 14.16 6.23
N ARG A 278 -17.30 15.08 6.97
CA ARG A 278 -16.84 15.47 8.33
C ARG A 278 -16.82 14.27 9.26
N TYR A 279 -17.91 13.50 9.28
CA TYR A 279 -18.01 12.27 10.07
C TYR A 279 -16.92 11.27 9.69
N GLY A 280 -16.73 11.04 8.40
CA GLY A 280 -15.73 10.11 7.89
C GLY A 280 -14.31 10.46 8.31
N ILE A 281 -13.93 11.74 8.21
CA ILE A 281 -12.61 12.26 8.63
C ILE A 281 -12.40 12.09 10.14
N GLU A 282 -13.39 12.43 10.95
CA GLU A 282 -13.31 12.37 12.42
C GLU A 282 -13.19 10.93 12.94
N HIS A 283 -13.91 9.98 12.32
CA HIS A 283 -14.03 8.61 12.82
C HIS A 283 -13.12 7.60 12.11
N ALA A 284 -12.42 7.99 11.04
CA ALA A 284 -11.50 7.10 10.34
C ALA A 284 -10.34 6.70 11.27
N THR A 285 -10.27 5.41 11.60
CA THR A 285 -9.16 4.81 12.35
C THR A 285 -8.76 3.49 11.72
N LEU A 286 -7.47 3.16 11.79
CA LEU A 286 -6.95 1.88 11.32
C LEU A 286 -5.98 1.32 12.36
N PRO A 287 -6.16 0.07 12.83
CA PRO A 287 -5.24 -0.53 13.81
C PRO A 287 -3.78 -0.49 13.35
N GLY A 288 -2.88 -0.21 14.29
CA GLY A 288 -1.45 -0.07 14.01
C GLY A 288 -1.08 1.12 13.10
N ARG A 289 -1.86 2.20 13.09
CA ARG A 289 -1.51 3.47 12.41
C ARG A 289 -1.59 4.61 13.40
N PHE A 290 -0.49 4.88 14.08
CA PHE A 290 -0.38 5.79 15.22
C PHE A 290 -1.50 5.55 16.25
N GLN A 291 -1.75 4.29 16.56
CA GLN A 291 -2.86 3.89 17.42
C GLN A 291 -2.45 4.02 18.89
N VAL A 292 -3.09 4.93 19.62
CA VAL A 292 -2.90 5.05 21.07
C VAL A 292 -3.77 4.01 21.78
N VAL A 293 -3.16 3.08 22.52
CA VAL A 293 -3.86 1.99 23.24
C VAL A 293 -3.85 2.15 24.76
N SER A 294 -2.97 3.00 25.29
CA SER A 294 -2.90 3.39 26.71
C SER A 294 -2.36 4.82 26.83
N GLN A 295 -2.62 5.48 27.97
CA GLN A 295 -2.18 6.85 28.26
C GLN A 295 -1.13 6.96 29.37
N ALA A 296 -1.07 6.03 30.34
CA ALA A 296 -0.10 6.07 31.46
C ALA A 296 0.47 4.67 31.76
N PRO A 297 1.61 4.27 31.15
CA PRO A 297 2.35 5.01 30.12
C PRO A 297 1.56 5.14 28.83
N ARG A 298 1.91 6.13 28.01
CA ARG A 298 1.33 6.28 26.67
C ARG A 298 1.85 5.14 25.79
N VAL A 299 0.97 4.31 25.26
CA VAL A 299 1.36 3.21 24.36
C VAL A 299 0.85 3.51 22.97
N ILE A 300 1.74 3.51 21.99
CA ILE A 300 1.45 3.78 20.58
C ILE A 300 1.86 2.58 19.74
N LEU A 301 0.94 2.08 18.92
CA LEU A 301 1.22 1.06 17.90
C LEU A 301 1.30 1.71 16.52
N ASP A 302 2.39 1.49 15.79
CA ASP A 302 2.57 1.92 14.40
C ASP A 302 3.27 0.81 13.58
N VAL A 303 3.07 0.80 12.26
CA VAL A 303 3.69 -0.20 11.36
C VAL A 303 4.65 0.42 10.36
N ALA A 304 5.15 1.62 10.64
CA ALA A 304 6.24 2.20 9.87
C ALA A 304 7.36 1.16 9.66
N HIS A 305 7.86 1.09 8.42
CA HIS A 305 8.79 0.04 8.00
C HIS A 305 9.69 0.49 6.83
N ASN A 306 9.66 1.78 6.53
CA ASN A 306 10.53 2.43 5.55
C ASN A 306 10.83 3.85 6.03
N PRO A 307 11.91 4.49 5.53
CA PRO A 307 12.35 5.79 6.03
C PRO A 307 11.29 6.89 5.92
N HIS A 308 10.45 6.86 4.89
CA HIS A 308 9.38 7.84 4.72
C HIS A 308 8.29 7.72 5.80
N ALA A 309 7.85 6.49 6.12
CA ALA A 309 6.89 6.27 7.20
C ALA A 309 7.49 6.59 8.57
N ALA A 310 8.75 6.22 8.78
CA ALA A 310 9.51 6.49 10.00
C ALA A 310 9.68 7.99 10.25
N ALA A 311 9.97 8.78 9.22
CA ALA A 311 10.05 10.23 9.32
C ALA A 311 8.68 10.86 9.71
N TYR A 312 7.58 10.33 9.17
CA TYR A 312 6.24 10.77 9.57
C TYR A 312 5.97 10.44 11.05
N LEU A 313 6.30 9.22 11.49
CA LEU A 313 6.17 8.78 12.87
C LEU A 313 7.01 9.64 13.82
N ALA A 314 8.27 9.90 13.48
CA ALA A 314 9.16 10.78 14.24
C ALA A 314 8.56 12.20 14.38
N GLY A 315 8.00 12.75 13.31
CA GLY A 315 7.30 14.04 13.37
C GLY A 315 6.09 14.03 14.30
N ARG A 316 5.33 12.92 14.34
CA ARG A 316 4.18 12.75 15.24
C ARG A 316 4.60 12.62 16.69
N LEU A 317 5.64 11.84 16.98
CA LEU A 317 6.21 11.72 18.32
C LEU A 317 6.73 13.07 18.82
N ALA A 318 7.39 13.82 17.94
CA ALA A 318 7.94 15.13 18.28
C ALA A 318 6.88 16.15 18.73
N ALA A 319 5.65 16.01 18.23
CA ALA A 319 4.52 16.90 18.49
C ALA A 319 3.68 16.52 19.74
N LEU A 320 4.01 15.45 20.46
CA LEU A 320 3.28 15.06 21.67
C LEU A 320 3.52 16.06 22.83
N PRO A 321 2.47 16.43 23.60
CA PRO A 321 2.52 17.56 24.55
C PRO A 321 3.27 17.33 25.87
N GLU A 322 3.81 16.13 26.12
CA GLU A 322 4.53 15.77 27.34
C GLU A 322 5.66 14.80 26.98
N ARG A 323 6.87 15.01 27.52
CA ARG A 323 8.04 14.16 27.24
C ARG A 323 8.63 13.58 28.53
N GLY A 324 8.12 12.42 28.94
CA GLY A 324 9.00 11.40 29.51
C GLY A 324 9.87 10.76 28.42
N ARG A 325 10.52 9.65 28.73
CA ARG A 325 11.34 8.91 27.76
C ARG A 325 10.47 8.23 26.72
N VAL A 326 11.03 8.04 25.52
CA VAL A 326 10.45 7.22 24.46
C VAL A 326 11.19 5.88 24.42
N LEU A 327 10.45 4.81 24.70
CA LEU A 327 10.93 3.43 24.66
C LEU A 327 10.37 2.77 23.40
N ALA A 328 11.23 2.40 22.45
CA ALA A 328 10.82 1.77 21.20
C ALA A 328 11.05 0.25 21.26
N VAL A 329 9.98 -0.51 21.09
CA VAL A 329 9.99 -1.95 20.80
C VAL A 329 9.98 -2.10 19.28
N ILE A 330 10.97 -2.79 18.73
CA ILE A 330 11.15 -2.86 17.28
C ILE A 330 11.55 -4.25 16.79
N GLY A 331 10.90 -4.66 15.70
CA GLY A 331 11.31 -5.76 14.84
C GLY A 331 11.10 -5.36 13.38
N MET A 332 12.07 -5.64 12.49
CA MET A 332 11.98 -5.31 11.06
C MET A 332 12.32 -6.49 10.14
N LEU A 333 11.71 -6.54 8.95
CA LEU A 333 12.13 -7.46 7.89
C LEU A 333 13.44 -6.99 7.23
N HIS A 334 14.33 -7.93 6.87
CA HIS A 334 15.66 -7.61 6.34
C HIS A 334 15.66 -7.04 4.91
N ASP A 335 14.55 -7.19 4.18
CA ASP A 335 14.35 -6.66 2.82
C ASP A 335 13.89 -5.20 2.83
N LYS A 336 13.76 -4.58 4.01
CA LYS A 336 13.51 -3.16 4.20
C LYS A 336 14.80 -2.38 4.43
N ASP A 337 14.76 -1.07 4.21
CA ASP A 337 15.84 -0.16 4.57
C ASP A 337 15.86 0.07 6.09
N ILE A 338 16.40 -0.91 6.82
CA ILE A 338 16.54 -0.89 8.27
C ILE A 338 17.36 0.33 8.70
N ALA A 339 18.50 0.57 8.06
CA ALA A 339 19.40 1.65 8.43
C ALA A 339 18.73 3.03 8.30
N GLY A 340 18.08 3.31 7.17
CA GLY A 340 17.37 4.57 6.95
C GLY A 340 16.16 4.73 7.86
N THR A 341 15.42 3.64 8.13
CA THR A 341 14.25 3.66 9.01
C THR A 341 14.65 3.99 10.45
N LEU A 342 15.63 3.29 10.99
CA LEU A 342 16.13 3.52 12.34
C LEU A 342 16.72 4.93 12.49
N ALA A 343 17.49 5.39 11.49
CA ALA A 343 18.08 6.74 11.50
C ALA A 343 17.02 7.86 11.57
N CYS A 344 15.85 7.67 10.96
CA CYS A 344 14.73 8.62 11.07
C CYS A 344 14.13 8.68 12.48
N LEU A 345 14.13 7.56 13.21
CA LEU A 345 13.50 7.44 14.53
C LEU A 345 14.44 7.76 15.69
N SER A 346 15.74 7.49 15.54
CA SER A 346 16.76 7.72 16.57
C SER A 346 16.66 9.09 17.27
N PRO A 347 16.38 10.22 16.59
CA PRO A 347 16.26 11.52 17.27
C PRO A 347 15.10 11.64 18.26
N GLN A 348 14.11 10.73 18.22
CA GLN A 348 12.94 10.73 19.10
C GLN A 348 12.91 9.56 20.09
N VAL A 349 13.86 8.62 20.03
CA VAL A 349 13.85 7.39 20.84
C VAL A 349 15.00 7.41 21.84
N ASP A 350 14.69 7.25 23.13
CA ASP A 350 15.67 7.22 24.22
C ASP A 350 16.18 5.81 24.53
N ASN A 351 15.32 4.79 24.36
CA ASN A 351 15.68 3.40 24.68
C ASN A 351 15.13 2.43 23.64
N TRP A 352 16.01 1.57 23.12
CA TRP A 352 15.69 0.57 22.11
C TRP A 352 15.56 -0.83 22.69
N TYR A 353 14.46 -1.50 22.35
CA TYR A 353 14.12 -2.87 22.71
C TYR A 353 13.96 -3.68 21.42
N CYS A 354 15.06 -4.25 20.95
CA CYS A 354 15.13 -4.95 19.66
C CYS A 354 14.77 -6.42 19.85
N ALA A 355 13.85 -6.91 19.02
CA ALA A 355 13.46 -8.32 18.96
C ALA A 355 13.64 -8.87 17.54
N PRO A 356 13.96 -10.16 17.39
CA PRO A 356 13.93 -10.80 16.08
C PRO A 356 12.49 -10.93 15.59
N LEU A 357 12.35 -11.08 14.28
CA LEU A 357 11.11 -11.54 13.67
C LEU A 357 11.28 -12.93 13.11
N GLU A 358 10.20 -13.71 13.17
CA GLU A 358 10.22 -15.09 12.70
C GLU A 358 10.26 -15.18 11.17
N GLY A 359 10.69 -16.35 10.70
CA GLY A 359 10.72 -16.68 9.28
C GLY A 359 11.95 -16.13 8.54
N PRO A 360 12.10 -16.53 7.26
CA PRO A 360 13.31 -16.26 6.49
C PRO A 360 13.53 -14.78 6.17
N ARG A 361 12.47 -13.95 6.29
CA ARG A 361 12.51 -12.51 6.01
C ARG A 361 12.75 -11.65 7.25
N GLY A 362 12.61 -12.20 8.45
CA GLY A 362 12.85 -11.45 9.68
C GLY A 362 14.33 -11.10 9.87
N ALA A 363 14.62 -9.87 10.29
CA ALA A 363 15.94 -9.53 10.80
C ALA A 363 16.09 -10.03 12.24
N SER A 364 17.32 -10.34 12.65
CA SER A 364 17.65 -10.66 14.04
C SER A 364 17.77 -9.38 14.88
N ALA A 365 17.60 -9.50 16.19
CA ALA A 365 17.77 -8.37 17.11
C ALA A 365 19.19 -7.78 17.02
N GLU A 366 20.21 -8.62 16.80
CA GLU A 366 21.61 -8.19 16.64
C GLU A 366 21.82 -7.38 15.37
N GLN A 367 21.12 -7.71 14.28
CA GLN A 367 21.17 -6.93 13.04
C GLN A 367 20.60 -5.52 13.26
N LEU A 368 19.53 -5.40 14.04
CA LEU A 368 18.94 -4.09 14.39
C LEU A 368 19.91 -3.28 15.27
N ILE A 369 20.46 -3.89 16.34
CA ILE A 369 21.44 -3.22 17.21
C ILE A 369 22.68 -2.77 16.45
N ALA A 370 23.15 -3.53 15.46
CA ALA A 370 24.32 -3.14 14.67
C ALA A 370 24.14 -1.80 13.95
N HIS A 371 22.91 -1.41 13.63
CA HIS A 371 22.58 -0.10 13.04
C HIS A 371 22.40 1.01 14.10
N LEU A 372 21.99 0.66 15.32
CA LEU A 372 21.74 1.60 16.40
C LEU A 372 23.00 1.95 17.20
N GLY A 373 23.93 0.99 17.35
CA GLY A 373 25.11 1.10 18.22
C GLY A 373 24.83 0.92 19.71
N GLU A 374 23.56 1.06 20.14
CA GLU A 374 23.08 0.85 21.50
C GLU A 374 21.67 0.26 21.53
N GLY A 375 21.26 -0.29 22.67
CA GLY A 375 19.96 -0.93 22.85
C GLY A 375 20.03 -2.25 23.60
N ARG A 376 18.88 -2.88 23.78
CA ARG A 376 18.74 -4.20 24.41
C ARG A 376 18.17 -5.18 23.39
N THR A 377 18.72 -6.39 23.32
CA THR A 377 18.15 -7.48 22.53
C THR A 377 17.26 -8.38 23.39
N PHE A 378 16.24 -8.95 22.76
CA PHE A 378 15.30 -9.88 23.38
C PHE A 378 15.06 -11.07 22.46
N ALA A 379 14.61 -12.20 23.03
CA ALA A 379 14.36 -13.42 22.26
C ALA A 379 13.09 -13.31 21.41
N THR A 380 12.08 -12.58 21.89
CA THR A 380 10.80 -12.39 21.21
C THR A 380 10.33 -10.94 21.31
N VAL A 381 9.40 -10.54 20.45
CA VAL A 381 8.77 -9.21 20.56
C VAL A 381 7.99 -9.08 21.87
N ALA A 382 7.34 -10.15 22.33
CA ALA A 382 6.65 -10.17 23.62
C ALA A 382 7.60 -9.88 24.80
N ASP A 383 8.82 -10.45 24.78
CA ASP A 383 9.82 -10.19 25.83
C ASP A 383 10.30 -8.74 25.79
N ALA A 384 10.57 -8.20 24.60
CA ALA A 384 10.95 -6.81 24.40
C ALA A 384 9.85 -5.85 24.91
N TRP A 385 8.60 -6.15 24.56
CA TRP A 385 7.42 -5.43 25.03
C TRP A 385 7.28 -5.45 26.55
N HIS A 386 7.33 -6.62 27.18
CA HIS A 386 7.24 -6.75 28.63
C HIS A 386 8.37 -5.99 29.33
N ALA A 387 9.59 -6.04 28.79
CA ALA A 387 10.73 -5.30 29.34
C ALA A 387 10.59 -3.78 29.18
N ALA A 388 10.05 -3.30 28.06
CA ALA A 388 9.77 -1.89 27.85
C ALA A 388 8.71 -1.39 28.83
N MET A 389 7.60 -2.13 28.96
CA MET A 389 6.51 -1.80 29.90
C MET A 389 6.96 -1.84 31.36
N ALA A 390 7.78 -2.82 31.74
CA ALA A 390 8.34 -2.88 33.09
C ALA A 390 9.31 -1.71 33.39
N SER A 391 9.93 -1.14 32.37
CA SER A 391 10.82 0.02 32.50
C SER A 391 10.11 1.36 32.39
N ALA A 392 8.87 1.40 31.91
CA ALA A 392 8.13 2.62 31.66
C ALA A 392 7.51 3.20 32.94
N THR A 393 7.55 4.51 33.06
CA THR A 393 6.82 5.30 34.07
C THR A 393 5.57 5.91 33.45
N ALA A 394 4.66 6.46 34.27
CA ALA A 394 3.41 7.04 33.78
C ALA A 394 3.61 8.18 32.75
N GLU A 395 4.74 8.88 32.80
CA GLU A 395 5.09 10.00 31.90
C GLU A 395 5.78 9.53 30.61
N ASP A 396 6.25 8.27 30.56
CA ASP A 396 6.96 7.72 29.41
C ASP A 396 5.99 7.34 28.28
N THR A 397 6.53 7.34 27.05
CA THR A 397 5.84 6.81 25.87
C THR A 397 6.51 5.51 25.42
N VAL A 398 5.73 4.43 25.33
CA VAL A 398 6.16 3.17 24.73
C VAL A 398 5.63 3.13 23.29
N LEU A 399 6.55 3.13 22.33
CA LEU A 399 6.27 2.91 20.92
C LEU A 399 6.49 1.43 20.62
N ASP A 400 5.47 0.75 20.13
CA ASP A 400 5.58 -0.60 19.60
C ASP A 400 5.46 -0.54 18.08
N GLU A 401 6.60 -0.66 17.41
CA GLU A 401 6.69 -0.62 15.96
C GLU A 401 6.88 -2.04 15.43
N PHE A 402 5.79 -2.62 14.93
CA PHE A 402 5.81 -3.91 14.27
C PHE A 402 6.04 -3.71 12.77
N ALA A 403 7.29 -3.78 12.33
CA ALA A 403 7.62 -3.96 10.91
C ALA A 403 7.74 -5.46 10.58
N ALA A 404 6.65 -6.20 10.74
CA ALA A 404 6.47 -7.47 10.04
C ALA A 404 4.99 -7.80 9.88
N ILE A 405 4.54 -7.82 8.63
CA ILE A 405 3.63 -8.89 8.24
C ILE A 405 4.45 -9.75 7.29
N PRO A 406 4.96 -10.92 7.73
CA PRO A 406 5.26 -11.95 6.77
C PRO A 406 3.96 -12.22 6.01
N LEU A 407 3.97 -11.99 4.70
CA LEU A 407 3.21 -12.89 3.84
C LEU A 407 3.80 -14.27 4.16
N VAL A 408 3.03 -15.11 4.85
CA VAL A 408 3.29 -16.53 5.22
C VAL A 408 3.85 -16.76 6.65
N PRO A 409 3.01 -17.18 7.62
CA PRO A 409 3.39 -18.19 8.61
C PRO A 409 3.42 -19.59 7.96
N LYS A 410 4.36 -20.46 8.32
CA LYS A 410 4.48 -21.82 7.76
C LYS A 410 3.73 -22.87 8.60
N PRO A 411 3.38 -24.03 8.03
CA PRO A 411 2.68 -25.11 8.73
C PRO A 411 3.54 -25.67 9.86
N GLY A 412 3.08 -25.51 11.11
CA GLY A 412 3.83 -25.90 12.30
C GLY A 412 3.49 -25.07 13.54
N ASP A 413 2.78 -23.95 13.39
CA ASP A 413 2.12 -23.26 14.49
C ASP A 413 1.04 -24.20 15.05
N SER A 414 1.43 -25.03 16.01
CA SER A 414 0.49 -25.69 16.88
C SER A 414 -0.18 -24.59 17.70
N ASP A 415 -1.46 -24.35 17.42
CA ASP A 415 -2.39 -23.89 18.43
C ASP A 415 -2.21 -24.79 19.66
N GLU A 416 -1.51 -24.30 20.69
CA GLU A 416 -1.81 -24.76 22.04
C GLU A 416 -3.08 -24.01 22.47
N PRO A 417 -4.22 -24.72 22.63
CA PRO A 417 -5.34 -24.15 23.34
C PRO A 417 -4.97 -24.06 24.83
N ASP A 418 -5.52 -23.06 25.51
CA ASP A 418 -5.47 -22.79 26.95
C ASP A 418 -4.29 -21.96 27.46
N MET A 419 -4.56 -20.66 27.65
CA MET A 419 -4.77 -20.07 28.99
C MET A 419 -5.07 -18.55 28.86
N LEU A 420 -6.25 -18.22 28.34
CA LEU A 420 -6.90 -16.94 28.65
C LEU A 420 -8.04 -17.24 29.64
N PRO A 421 -8.05 -16.67 30.87
CA PRO A 421 -9.17 -16.88 31.76
C PRO A 421 -10.44 -16.29 31.13
N ALA A 422 -11.52 -17.08 31.16
CA ALA A 422 -12.82 -16.71 30.62
C ALA A 422 -13.30 -15.39 31.24
N ALA A 423 -13.46 -14.36 30.41
CA ALA A 423 -14.28 -13.20 30.74
C ALA A 423 -15.76 -13.61 30.73
N THR A 424 -16.18 -14.30 31.78
CA THR A 424 -17.59 -14.54 32.09
C THR A 424 -17.94 -13.80 33.38
N GLN A 425 -18.29 -12.53 33.23
CA GLN A 425 -19.29 -11.92 34.10
C GLN A 425 -20.31 -11.23 33.21
N ALA A 426 -21.52 -11.78 33.23
CA ALA A 426 -22.69 -11.10 32.73
C ALA A 426 -22.85 -9.78 33.49
N LEU A 427 -22.99 -8.67 32.76
CA LEU A 427 -23.39 -7.39 33.32
C LEU A 427 -24.74 -7.56 34.02
N PRO A 428 -24.91 -7.14 35.28
CA PRO A 428 -26.20 -7.21 35.95
C PRO A 428 -27.20 -6.28 35.25
N ALA A 429 -28.30 -6.87 34.79
CA ALA A 429 -29.48 -6.14 34.40
C ALA A 429 -30.19 -5.65 35.67
N GLN A 430 -29.91 -4.40 36.08
CA GLN A 430 -30.74 -3.45 36.84
C GLN A 430 -29.90 -2.61 37.82
N PRO A 431 -30.20 -1.30 37.97
CA PRO A 431 -29.55 -0.45 38.96
C PRO A 431 -30.06 -0.77 40.38
N PRO A 432 -29.22 -0.61 41.43
CA PRO A 432 -29.66 -0.86 42.80
C PRO A 432 -30.74 0.15 43.23
N GLU A 433 -31.86 -0.40 43.70
CA GLU A 433 -32.93 0.30 44.41
C GLU A 433 -32.42 0.90 45.73
N GLY A 434 -32.75 2.16 46.02
CA GLY A 434 -32.53 2.75 47.34
C GLY A 434 -32.20 4.24 47.40
N ALA A 435 -32.87 5.09 46.60
CA ALA A 435 -32.99 6.52 46.89
C ALA A 435 -34.34 7.02 46.37
N ALA A 436 -35.41 6.62 47.05
CA ALA A 436 -36.71 7.28 46.96
C ALA A 436 -36.85 8.15 48.22
N GLU A 437 -36.99 9.46 48.04
CA GLU A 437 -38.15 10.23 48.57
C GLU A 437 -38.06 11.72 48.18
N GLU A 438 -39.08 12.13 47.40
CA GLU A 438 -39.79 13.42 47.34
C GLU A 438 -39.01 14.71 46.94
N VAL A 439 -39.47 15.54 45.98
CA VAL A 439 -40.78 16.22 45.92
C VAL A 439 -41.27 16.44 44.46
N ARG A 440 -42.61 16.38 44.32
CA ARG A 440 -43.47 16.50 43.12
C ARG A 440 -43.70 17.93 42.58
N ALA A 441 -44.19 17.94 41.33
CA ALA A 441 -45.11 18.89 40.64
C ALA A 441 -44.47 20.15 40.00
N GLY A 442 -44.83 20.63 38.80
CA GLY A 442 -45.79 20.27 37.75
C GLY A 442 -45.77 21.37 36.68
N ALA A 443 -45.67 21.02 35.39
CA ALA A 443 -46.63 21.30 34.29
C ALA A 443 -46.69 22.71 33.63
N ALA A 444 -46.62 22.66 32.27
CA ALA A 444 -47.24 23.53 31.23
C ALA A 444 -46.61 24.89 30.77
N VAL A 445 -46.03 24.92 29.54
CA VAL A 445 -46.49 25.52 28.23
C VAL A 445 -47.36 26.82 28.27
N PRO A 446 -47.46 27.76 27.25
CA PRO A 446 -46.73 28.18 25.98
C PRO A 446 -46.54 29.76 25.94
N PRO A 447 -46.65 30.57 24.83
CA PRO A 447 -46.68 30.41 23.34
C PRO A 447 -45.80 31.41 22.53
N GLY A 448 -45.91 31.38 21.19
CA GLY A 448 -45.18 32.24 20.23
C GLY A 448 -45.98 33.34 19.51
N LEU A 449 -45.35 33.83 18.41
CA LEU A 449 -45.80 34.67 17.26
C LEU A 449 -45.68 36.23 17.27
N ASN A 450 -45.06 36.69 16.17
CA ASN A 450 -45.38 37.82 15.27
C ASN A 450 -44.69 39.23 15.32
N SER A 451 -44.00 39.53 14.21
CA SER A 451 -43.98 40.71 13.31
C SER A 451 -44.13 42.17 13.80
N GLY A 452 -43.22 43.05 13.34
CA GLY A 452 -43.57 44.34 12.70
C GLY A 452 -43.10 45.67 13.35
N ALA A 453 -42.35 46.46 12.56
CA ALA A 453 -42.30 47.95 12.47
C ALA A 453 -41.62 48.85 13.54
N ILE A 454 -40.51 49.51 13.12
CA ILE A 454 -40.13 50.98 13.08
C ILE A 454 -40.96 51.96 13.97
N PRO A 455 -40.42 53.00 14.68
CA PRO A 455 -39.48 54.10 14.24
C PRO A 455 -38.34 54.45 15.25
N ASN A 456 -37.19 55.05 14.90
CA ASN A 456 -36.79 56.30 14.20
C ASN A 456 -36.77 57.58 15.08
N GLU A 457 -35.58 58.01 15.50
CA GLU A 457 -35.13 59.39 15.79
C GLU A 457 -33.58 59.38 15.68
N GLY A 458 -32.83 60.31 15.08
CA GLY A 458 -33.14 61.59 14.45
C GLY A 458 -31.96 62.56 14.60
N SER A 459 -31.50 63.13 13.47
CA SER A 459 -30.68 64.37 13.32
C SER A 459 -29.16 64.27 13.60
N ALA A 460 -28.24 64.95 12.89
CA ALA A 460 -28.24 65.80 11.68
C ALA A 460 -26.74 65.95 11.25
N GLY A 461 -26.38 65.84 9.97
CA GLY A 461 -26.06 66.98 9.08
C GLY A 461 -24.52 67.15 8.91
N VAL A 462 -23.90 67.57 7.81
CA VAL A 462 -24.28 68.13 6.50
C VAL A 462 -23.05 68.00 5.55
N ASP A 463 -23.32 67.75 4.27
CA ASP A 463 -22.61 67.99 2.98
C ASP A 463 -21.07 68.05 2.82
N GLU A 464 -20.57 67.29 1.83
CA GLU A 464 -19.85 67.85 0.65
C GLU A 464 -19.71 66.81 -0.48
N VAL A 465 -19.93 67.25 -1.74
CA VAL A 465 -19.77 66.48 -2.99
C VAL A 465 -18.51 67.00 -3.71
N PRO A 466 -17.72 66.13 -4.38
CA PRO A 466 -17.51 66.36 -5.82
C PRO A 466 -17.42 65.09 -6.70
N VAL A 467 -18.21 65.12 -7.78
CA VAL A 467 -17.91 64.87 -9.21
C VAL A 467 -17.00 63.70 -9.64
N ALA A 468 -17.53 62.94 -10.60
CA ALA A 468 -16.96 61.81 -11.33
C ALA A 468 -15.74 62.14 -12.23
N HIS A 469 -14.83 61.18 -12.35
CA HIS A 469 -13.92 61.03 -13.50
C HIS A 469 -13.68 59.56 -13.87
N GLU A 470 -13.46 59.35 -15.16
CA GLU A 470 -13.54 58.11 -15.94
C GLU A 470 -12.49 57.02 -15.65
N GLN A 471 -12.88 55.79 -15.99
CA GLN A 471 -12.06 54.58 -16.01
C GLN A 471 -10.93 54.64 -17.07
N PRO A 472 -9.69 54.20 -16.76
CA PRO A 472 -8.69 53.90 -17.77
C PRO A 472 -8.90 52.50 -18.38
N LYS A 473 -8.97 52.44 -19.72
CA LYS A 473 -8.93 51.21 -20.53
C LYS A 473 -7.53 50.56 -20.50
N PRO A 474 -7.42 49.23 -20.68
CA PRO A 474 -6.14 48.50 -20.65
C PRO A 474 -5.26 48.77 -21.87
N GLN A 475 -3.95 48.87 -21.67
CA GLN A 475 -2.93 48.91 -22.73
C GLN A 475 -2.55 47.49 -23.21
N PRO A 476 -2.08 47.33 -24.46
CA PRO A 476 -1.94 46.03 -25.13
C PRO A 476 -0.62 45.33 -24.77
N VAL A 477 -0.70 44.04 -24.43
CA VAL A 477 0.46 43.16 -24.24
C VAL A 477 0.89 42.58 -25.59
N GLN A 478 2.18 42.73 -25.89
CA GLN A 478 2.83 42.27 -27.13
C GLN A 478 2.82 40.75 -27.29
N GLU A 479 2.42 40.27 -28.47
CA GLU A 479 2.48 38.87 -28.89
C GLU A 479 3.93 38.37 -29.00
N LYS A 480 4.24 37.25 -28.33
CA LYS A 480 5.47 36.48 -28.58
C LYS A 480 5.30 35.63 -29.85
N PRO A 481 6.36 35.43 -30.66
CA PRO A 481 6.25 34.75 -31.96
C PRO A 481 5.88 33.27 -31.82
N LYS A 482 4.91 32.82 -32.63
CA LYS A 482 4.55 31.39 -32.81
C LYS A 482 5.75 30.59 -33.37
N PRO A 483 6.04 29.39 -32.86
CA PRO A 483 6.98 28.47 -33.50
C PRO A 483 6.45 28.03 -34.88
N LYS A 484 7.34 28.00 -35.87
CA LYS A 484 7.05 27.48 -37.22
C LYS A 484 6.79 25.96 -37.16
N PRO A 485 5.93 25.40 -38.03
CA PRO A 485 5.68 23.96 -38.09
C PRO A 485 6.94 23.20 -38.50
N VAL A 486 7.32 22.20 -37.71
CA VAL A 486 8.31 21.20 -38.11
C VAL A 486 7.60 20.16 -38.96
N GLU A 487 8.10 19.97 -40.18
CA GLU A 487 7.61 19.03 -41.18
C GLU A 487 7.73 17.59 -40.65
N LYS A 488 6.62 16.86 -40.58
CA LYS A 488 6.61 15.43 -40.27
C LYS A 488 7.23 14.66 -41.45
N PRO A 489 8.21 13.76 -41.24
CA PRO A 489 8.64 12.84 -42.28
C PRO A 489 7.47 11.94 -42.70
N GLN A 490 7.13 11.97 -43.99
CA GLN A 490 6.19 11.03 -44.60
C GLN A 490 6.73 9.59 -44.52
N PRO A 491 5.86 8.59 -44.28
CA PRO A 491 6.25 7.18 -44.31
C PRO A 491 6.58 6.75 -45.74
N LYS A 492 7.76 6.15 -45.92
CA LYS A 492 8.12 5.45 -47.18
C LYS A 492 7.33 4.13 -47.29
N PRO A 493 7.01 3.68 -48.52
CA PRO A 493 6.17 2.51 -48.76
C PRO A 493 6.82 1.21 -48.28
N ALA A 494 5.98 0.30 -47.77
CA ALA A 494 6.34 -1.07 -47.44
C ALA A 494 6.89 -1.79 -48.68
N ALA A 495 8.06 -2.40 -48.55
CA ALA A 495 8.55 -3.40 -49.47
C ALA A 495 8.19 -4.77 -48.89
N ASP A 496 7.42 -5.54 -49.67
CA ASP A 496 7.21 -6.98 -49.48
C ASP A 496 8.56 -7.69 -49.36
N ASN A 497 8.71 -8.49 -48.32
CA ASN A 497 9.58 -9.65 -48.36
C ASN A 497 8.91 -10.78 -47.60
N GLN A 498 8.32 -11.68 -48.38
CA GLN A 498 8.00 -13.04 -47.95
C GLN A 498 9.29 -13.70 -47.46
N THR A 499 9.27 -14.24 -46.24
CA THR A 499 10.21 -15.30 -45.84
C THR A 499 9.47 -16.25 -44.91
N GLU A 500 9.56 -17.52 -45.28
CA GLU A 500 8.85 -18.67 -44.74
C GLU A 500 9.08 -18.85 -43.22
N GLN A 501 8.01 -19.18 -42.50
CA GLN A 501 8.08 -19.65 -41.12
C GLN A 501 8.55 -21.11 -41.08
N PRO A 502 9.60 -21.47 -40.33
CA PRO A 502 9.76 -22.84 -39.86
C PRO A 502 9.00 -23.01 -38.55
N THR A 503 8.00 -23.90 -38.58
CA THR A 503 7.29 -24.48 -37.44
C THR A 503 8.25 -24.89 -36.32
N LYS A 504 8.09 -24.28 -35.12
CA LYS A 504 8.69 -24.79 -33.87
C LYS A 504 7.63 -25.48 -33.04
N THR A 505 7.81 -26.78 -32.90
CA THR A 505 7.13 -27.65 -31.94
C THR A 505 7.58 -27.27 -30.53
N GLU A 506 6.65 -26.88 -29.66
CA GLU A 506 6.92 -26.67 -28.24
C GLU A 506 7.21 -28.01 -27.55
N LYS A 507 8.27 -28.05 -26.74
CA LYS A 507 8.56 -29.14 -25.79
C LYS A 507 8.26 -28.66 -24.37
N PRO A 508 7.88 -29.57 -23.44
CA PRO A 508 7.37 -29.20 -22.11
C PRO A 508 8.44 -28.60 -21.20
N ALA A 509 8.00 -27.81 -20.22
CA ALA A 509 8.84 -27.15 -19.23
C ALA A 509 9.50 -28.14 -18.25
N ASP A 510 10.84 -28.20 -18.25
CA ASP A 510 11.63 -29.02 -17.32
C ASP A 510 11.87 -28.31 -15.97
N LYS A 511 11.53 -29.00 -14.88
CA LYS A 511 11.91 -28.70 -13.48
C LYS A 511 13.45 -28.76 -13.33
N ALA A 512 13.99 -28.06 -12.33
CA ALA A 512 15.41 -28.18 -11.97
C ALA A 512 15.76 -29.65 -11.65
N PRO A 513 16.83 -30.21 -12.25
CA PRO A 513 17.10 -31.64 -12.18
C PRO A 513 17.61 -32.04 -10.78
N THR A 514 16.95 -33.02 -10.16
CA THR A 514 17.48 -33.77 -9.01
C THR A 514 18.61 -34.70 -9.48
N GLY A 515 19.85 -34.19 -9.46
CA GLY A 515 21.07 -34.89 -9.89
C GLY A 515 22.31 -33.99 -9.82
N GLN A 516 23.48 -34.47 -10.26
CA GLN A 516 24.67 -33.61 -10.43
C GLN A 516 24.34 -32.49 -11.43
N ALA A 517 24.34 -31.24 -10.95
CA ALA A 517 24.11 -30.07 -11.79
C ALA A 517 25.42 -29.34 -12.06
N TYR A 518 25.46 -28.60 -13.15
CA TYR A 518 26.62 -27.82 -13.59
C TYR A 518 26.22 -26.36 -13.82
N VAL A 519 27.20 -25.47 -13.69
CA VAL A 519 27.05 -24.03 -13.94
C VAL A 519 28.26 -23.51 -14.69
N VAL A 520 28.08 -22.46 -15.50
CA VAL A 520 29.19 -21.73 -16.13
C VAL A 520 29.49 -20.50 -15.30
N GLN A 521 30.73 -20.34 -14.84
CA GLN A 521 31.21 -19.08 -14.26
C GLN A 521 31.88 -18.25 -15.35
N LEU A 522 31.28 -17.11 -15.71
CA LEU A 522 31.77 -16.23 -16.79
C LEU A 522 32.87 -15.27 -16.32
N GLY A 523 32.90 -14.89 -15.04
CA GLY A 523 33.93 -13.99 -14.51
C GLY A 523 33.50 -13.33 -13.21
N ALA A 524 34.40 -12.52 -12.63
CA ALA A 524 34.19 -11.78 -11.40
C ALA A 524 34.51 -10.30 -11.62
N LEU A 525 33.54 -9.40 -11.39
CA LEU A 525 33.65 -7.98 -11.72
C LEU A 525 33.40 -7.10 -10.49
N LYS A 526 34.12 -5.97 -10.40
CA LYS A 526 33.96 -4.97 -9.34
C LYS A 526 32.90 -3.91 -9.64
N ASN A 527 32.61 -3.67 -10.92
CA ASN A 527 31.67 -2.64 -11.36
C ASN A 527 30.25 -3.24 -11.45
N ALA A 528 29.32 -2.72 -10.64
CA ALA A 528 27.95 -3.21 -10.57
C ALA A 528 27.15 -2.95 -11.86
N ASP A 529 27.32 -1.80 -12.50
CA ASP A 529 26.63 -1.44 -13.74
C ASP A 529 27.01 -2.41 -14.88
N LYS A 530 28.30 -2.75 -14.97
CA LYS A 530 28.77 -3.72 -15.96
C LYS A 530 28.25 -5.13 -15.71
N VAL A 531 28.11 -5.52 -14.44
CA VAL A 531 27.48 -6.80 -14.07
C VAL A 531 26.02 -6.81 -14.52
N ASN A 532 25.26 -5.75 -14.24
CA ASN A 532 23.85 -5.64 -14.61
C ASN A 532 23.66 -5.64 -16.13
N GLU A 533 24.51 -4.94 -16.88
CA GLU A 533 24.49 -4.94 -18.34
C GLU A 533 24.68 -6.36 -18.91
N ILE A 534 25.69 -7.10 -18.42
CA ILE A 534 25.98 -8.46 -18.89
C ILE A 534 24.85 -9.43 -18.50
N VAL A 535 24.35 -9.34 -17.27
CA VAL A 535 23.22 -10.16 -16.81
C VAL A 535 21.98 -9.89 -17.66
N GLY A 536 21.69 -8.63 -17.98
CA GLY A 536 20.58 -8.23 -18.85
C GLY A 536 20.69 -8.84 -20.25
N LYS A 537 21.86 -8.74 -20.89
CA LYS A 537 22.10 -9.34 -22.23
C LYS A 537 21.91 -10.85 -22.24
N LEU A 538 22.46 -11.54 -21.24
CA LEU A 538 22.37 -12.99 -21.16
C LEU A 538 20.95 -13.48 -20.87
N ARG A 539 20.20 -12.80 -19.98
CA ARG A 539 18.79 -13.10 -19.74
C ARG A 539 17.92 -12.82 -20.96
N GLY A 540 18.20 -11.72 -21.68
CA GLY A 540 17.54 -11.41 -22.95
C GLY A 540 17.76 -12.46 -24.04
N ALA A 541 18.90 -13.17 -23.99
CA ALA A 541 19.20 -14.31 -24.85
C ALA A 541 18.63 -15.65 -24.33
N GLY A 542 17.83 -15.65 -23.25
CA GLY A 542 17.17 -16.83 -22.71
C GLY A 542 18.01 -17.67 -21.73
N PHE A 543 19.18 -17.20 -21.31
CA PHE A 543 20.00 -17.90 -20.32
C PHE A 543 19.51 -17.63 -18.89
N LYS A 544 19.48 -18.68 -18.06
CA LYS A 544 19.29 -18.54 -16.60
C LYS A 544 20.57 -18.03 -15.98
N VAL A 545 20.57 -16.78 -15.50
CA VAL A 545 21.76 -16.11 -14.95
C VAL A 545 21.50 -15.56 -13.56
N TYR A 546 22.44 -15.82 -12.64
CA TYR A 546 22.45 -15.30 -11.28
C TYR A 546 23.84 -14.80 -10.90
N THR A 547 23.91 -13.97 -9.86
CA THR A 547 25.15 -13.37 -9.37
C THR A 547 25.46 -13.85 -7.97
N SER A 548 26.75 -14.04 -7.69
CA SER A 548 27.23 -14.39 -6.34
C SER A 548 28.24 -13.33 -5.90
N PRO A 549 27.95 -12.53 -4.87
CA PRO A 549 28.95 -11.65 -4.29
C PRO A 549 30.07 -12.50 -3.67
N THR A 550 31.30 -12.08 -3.89
CA THR A 550 32.49 -12.64 -3.24
C THR A 550 33.27 -11.52 -2.58
N THR A 551 33.73 -11.77 -1.36
CA THR A 551 34.54 -10.84 -0.59
C THR A 551 36.00 -11.24 -0.73
N PRO A 552 36.81 -10.58 -1.56
CA PRO A 552 38.21 -10.41 -1.23
C PRO A 552 38.35 -9.20 -0.31
N VAL A 553 39.32 -9.28 0.59
CA VAL A 553 39.74 -8.18 1.46
C VAL A 553 39.98 -6.94 0.56
N GLN A 554 39.14 -5.92 0.75
CA GLN A 554 39.01 -4.66 -0.04
C GLN A 554 38.27 -4.75 -1.40
N GLY A 555 36.94 -4.65 -1.34
CA GLY A 555 36.01 -4.35 -2.45
C GLY A 555 35.11 -5.54 -2.85
N LYS A 556 33.78 -5.32 -2.92
CA LYS A 556 32.81 -6.36 -3.34
C LYS A 556 33.07 -6.74 -4.80
N ILE A 557 33.41 -8.00 -5.07
CA ILE A 557 33.53 -8.56 -6.43
C ILE A 557 32.35 -9.49 -6.67
N THR A 558 31.59 -9.27 -7.74
CA THR A 558 30.41 -10.08 -8.08
C THR A 558 30.73 -11.06 -9.19
N ARG A 559 30.49 -12.35 -8.96
CA ARG A 559 30.60 -13.41 -9.96
C ARG A 559 29.32 -13.56 -10.75
N ILE A 560 29.43 -13.77 -12.06
CA ILE A 560 28.29 -14.07 -12.94
C ILE A 560 28.26 -15.56 -13.24
N LEU A 561 27.14 -16.20 -12.95
CA LEU A 561 26.93 -17.65 -13.08
C LEU A 561 25.74 -17.93 -13.99
N VAL A 562 25.89 -18.88 -14.92
CA VAL A 562 24.86 -19.32 -15.87
C VAL A 562 24.50 -20.78 -15.61
N GLY A 563 23.21 -21.08 -15.49
CA GLY A 563 22.68 -22.39 -15.06
C GLY A 563 21.80 -22.26 -13.82
N PRO A 564 21.60 -23.32 -13.02
CA PRO A 564 22.13 -24.67 -13.19
C PRO A 564 21.47 -25.46 -14.35
N ASP A 565 22.22 -26.40 -14.93
CA ASP A 565 21.73 -27.36 -15.94
C ASP A 565 22.25 -28.78 -15.62
N ALA A 566 21.47 -29.83 -15.94
CA ALA A 566 21.87 -31.23 -15.73
C ALA A 566 22.97 -31.68 -16.69
N SER A 567 23.10 -31.06 -17.86
CA SER A 567 24.03 -31.48 -18.90
C SER A 567 25.27 -30.59 -18.94
N LYS A 568 26.41 -31.16 -18.53
CA LYS A 568 27.73 -30.50 -18.63
C LYS A 568 28.08 -30.16 -20.08
N ASP A 569 27.74 -31.05 -21.02
CA ASP A 569 28.08 -30.88 -22.44
C ASP A 569 27.22 -29.80 -23.11
N LYS A 570 25.96 -29.66 -22.69
CA LYS A 570 25.10 -28.53 -23.10
C LYS A 570 25.73 -27.20 -22.69
N LEU A 571 26.15 -27.06 -21.44
CA LEU A 571 26.82 -25.83 -20.97
C LEU A 571 28.16 -25.57 -21.66
N LYS A 572 28.95 -26.62 -21.96
CA LYS A 572 30.18 -26.48 -22.76
C LYS A 572 29.89 -25.98 -24.17
N SER A 573 28.84 -26.50 -24.81
CA SER A 573 28.45 -26.08 -26.17
C SER A 573 28.00 -24.62 -26.22
N SER A 574 27.46 -24.08 -25.13
CA SER A 574 27.06 -22.67 -25.02
C SER A 574 28.20 -21.70 -24.71
N LEU A 575 29.42 -22.16 -24.43
CA LEU A 575 30.54 -21.28 -24.03
C LEU A 575 30.89 -20.22 -25.09
N GLY A 576 30.80 -20.57 -26.38
CA GLY A 576 31.08 -19.65 -27.48
C GLY A 576 30.06 -18.50 -27.55
N GLU A 577 28.77 -18.84 -27.41
CA GLU A 577 27.68 -17.87 -27.40
C GLU A 577 27.73 -16.97 -26.15
N LEU A 578 27.96 -17.58 -24.98
CA LEU A 578 28.12 -16.84 -23.73
C LEU A 578 29.29 -15.86 -23.78
N ASN A 579 30.41 -16.23 -24.40
CA ASN A 579 31.53 -15.33 -24.62
C ASN A 579 31.16 -14.19 -25.58
N SER A 580 30.51 -14.50 -26.71
CA SER A 580 30.06 -13.47 -27.65
C SER A 580 29.10 -12.45 -27.03
N LEU A 581 28.23 -12.86 -26.10
CA LEU A 581 27.24 -12.00 -25.46
C LEU A 581 27.79 -11.22 -24.26
N SER A 582 28.68 -11.84 -23.48
CA SER A 582 29.20 -11.25 -22.24
C SER A 582 30.57 -10.57 -22.40
N GLY A 583 31.34 -10.93 -23.42
CA GLY A 583 32.75 -10.58 -23.57
C GLY A 583 33.67 -11.27 -22.55
N LEU A 584 33.18 -12.31 -21.86
CA LEU A 584 33.89 -13.00 -20.79
C LEU A 584 34.01 -14.51 -21.07
N ASN A 585 35.14 -15.10 -20.68
CA ASN A 585 35.39 -16.54 -20.82
C ASN A 585 34.69 -17.33 -19.71
N GLY A 586 33.89 -18.33 -20.08
CA GLY A 586 33.21 -19.21 -19.14
C GLY A 586 33.97 -20.48 -18.76
N VAL A 587 33.89 -20.88 -17.50
CA VAL A 587 34.36 -22.19 -17.01
C VAL A 587 33.18 -22.98 -16.44
N VAL A 588 32.99 -24.21 -16.93
CA VAL A 588 31.94 -25.11 -16.41
C VAL A 588 32.40 -25.75 -15.11
N MET A 589 31.62 -25.57 -14.04
CA MET A 589 31.87 -26.09 -12.70
C MET A 589 30.72 -26.96 -12.22
N ASN A 590 30.98 -27.83 -11.25
CA ASN A 590 29.92 -28.53 -10.53
C ASN A 590 29.13 -27.52 -9.69
N TYR A 591 27.82 -27.64 -9.70
CA TYR A 591 26.93 -26.83 -8.89
C TYR A 591 26.73 -27.49 -7.53
N SER A 592 27.09 -26.77 -6.47
CA SER A 592 26.72 -27.11 -5.11
C SER A 592 25.69 -26.09 -4.62
N PRO A 593 24.49 -26.50 -4.21
CA PRO A 593 23.58 -25.61 -3.53
C PRO A 593 24.24 -25.18 -2.21
N ARG A 594 24.42 -23.87 -2.02
CA ARG A 594 24.85 -23.25 -0.76
C ARG A 594 23.72 -22.43 -0.20
#